data_AF-A0A7R9VAJ2-F1
#
_entry.id   AF-A0A7R9VAJ2-F1
#
_cell.length_a   1.000
_cell.length_b   1.000
_cell.length_c   1.000
_cell.angle_alpha   90.00
_cell.angle_beta   90.00
_cell.angle_gamma   90.00
#
_symmetry.space_group_name_H-M   'P 1'
#
loop_
_entity.id
_entity.type
_entity.pdbx_description
1 polymer ?
#
loop_
_entity_poly.entity_id
_entity_poly.type
_entity_poly.pdbx_seq_one_letter_code
_entity_poly.pdbx_strand_id
1 'polypeptide(L)'
;VVSEGSAYQLALPKEYSAMHNVVYVGHLKAYHDGSEKFPWRPQYAPPPPPAKVVDSQHYWTVERFVGYEYDKKGQLVIHVIYKGYPTPESVPASLLQEDLQGEYKKFCAAYARETNNTIPELPGANRRGVKKIKKVRLASGS
;
A
#
# COMPACT_ATOMS: atom_id res chain seq x y z
N VAL A 1 -38.55 -2.68 9.00
CA VAL A 1 -38.95 -1.40 8.38
C VAL A 1 -37.86 -0.38 8.72
N VAL A 2 -36.99 -0.06 7.77
CA VAL A 2 -35.95 0.98 7.97
C VAL A 2 -36.64 2.32 7.74
N SER A 3 -36.69 3.17 8.77
CA SER A 3 -37.32 4.49 8.71
C SER A 3 -36.65 5.34 7.63
N GLU A 4 -37.43 5.79 6.64
CA GLU A 4 -36.98 6.55 5.46
C GLU A 4 -36.47 7.98 5.77
N GLY A 5 -36.46 8.41 7.03
CA GLY A 5 -36.25 9.81 7.43
C GLY A 5 -35.00 10.11 8.25
N SER A 6 -34.13 9.14 8.54
CA SER A 6 -32.97 9.39 9.41
C SER A 6 -31.79 9.97 8.63
N ALA A 7 -31.52 11.27 8.86
CA ALA A 7 -30.32 11.96 8.44
C ALA A 7 -29.27 11.91 9.56
N TYR A 8 -28.03 11.55 9.23
CA TYR A 8 -26.91 11.51 10.17
C TYR A 8 -25.88 12.55 9.79
N GLN A 9 -25.46 13.36 10.76
CA GLN A 9 -24.38 14.32 10.59
C GLN A 9 -23.05 13.73 11.07
N LEU A 10 -22.10 13.61 10.17
CA LEU A 10 -20.75 13.13 10.43
C LEU A 10 -19.86 14.27 10.95
N ALA A 11 -19.14 14.01 12.03
CA ALA A 11 -18.07 14.89 12.50
C ALA A 11 -16.83 14.70 11.62
N LEU A 12 -16.80 15.37 10.46
CA LEU A 12 -15.68 15.27 9.54
C LEU A 12 -14.49 16.12 10.02
N PRO A 13 -13.25 15.63 9.87
CA PRO A 13 -12.05 16.43 10.09
C PRO A 13 -12.03 17.69 9.21
N LYS A 14 -11.31 18.73 9.66
CA LYS A 14 -11.28 20.04 8.99
C LYS A 14 -10.74 19.95 7.56
N GLU A 15 -9.93 18.96 7.22
CA GLU A 15 -9.45 18.75 5.84
C GLU A 15 -10.57 18.36 4.86
N TYR A 16 -11.73 17.90 5.36
CA TYR A 16 -12.88 17.46 4.58
C TYR A 16 -14.07 18.43 4.65
N SER A 17 -13.84 19.70 5.02
CA SER A 17 -14.91 20.69 5.18
C SER A 17 -15.72 20.98 3.91
N ALA A 18 -15.20 20.63 2.73
CA ALA A 18 -15.89 20.74 1.45
C ALA A 18 -16.81 19.55 1.15
N MET A 19 -16.73 18.45 1.91
CA MET A 19 -17.64 17.31 1.76
C MET A 19 -18.92 17.54 2.54
N HIS A 20 -20.05 17.11 1.96
CA HIS A 20 -21.32 17.08 2.66
C HIS A 20 -21.21 16.15 3.86
N ASN A 21 -21.38 16.70 5.06
CA ASN A 21 -21.32 15.96 6.31
C ASN A 21 -22.66 15.32 6.69
N VAL A 22 -23.73 15.54 5.93
CA VAL A 22 -25.04 14.95 6.18
C VAL A 22 -25.28 13.80 5.21
N VAL A 23 -25.54 12.61 5.76
CA VAL A 23 -25.88 11.41 5.00
C VAL A 23 -27.32 11.01 5.30
N TYR A 24 -28.12 10.84 4.25
CA TYR A 24 -29.49 10.36 4.35
C TYR A 24 -29.54 8.86 4.10
N VAL A 25 -29.95 8.08 5.10
CA VAL A 25 -29.97 6.61 4.98
C VAL A 25 -30.92 6.13 3.87
N GLY A 26 -32.02 6.85 3.63
CA GLY A 26 -32.96 6.53 2.55
C GLY A 26 -32.37 6.61 1.14
N HIS A 27 -31.25 7.33 0.95
CA HIS A 27 -30.56 7.41 -0.35
C HIS A 27 -29.44 6.37 -0.50
N LEU A 28 -29.11 5.63 0.56
CA LEU A 28 -28.08 4.60 0.49
C LEU A 28 -28.62 3.38 -0.27
N LYS A 29 -27.90 2.97 -1.32
CA LYS A 29 -28.17 1.72 -2.02
C LYS A 29 -27.37 0.61 -1.36
N ALA A 30 -27.92 -0.59 -1.32
CA ALA A 30 -27.18 -1.78 -0.93
C ALA A 30 -25.94 -1.92 -1.82
N TYR A 31 -24.79 -2.16 -1.20
CA TYR A 31 -23.58 -2.46 -1.93
C TYR A 31 -23.71 -3.85 -2.55
N HIS A 32 -23.55 -3.93 -3.87
CA HIS A 32 -23.42 -5.16 -4.62
C HIS A 32 -22.05 -5.12 -5.30
N ASP A 33 -21.18 -6.07 -4.99
CA ASP A 33 -19.85 -6.19 -5.57
C ASP A 33 -19.88 -6.46 -7.08
N GLY A 34 -21.03 -6.91 -7.60
CA GLY A 34 -21.26 -7.22 -9.01
C GLY A 34 -20.55 -8.49 -9.47
N SER A 35 -20.03 -9.31 -8.56
CA SER A 35 -19.26 -10.52 -8.87
C SER A 35 -20.09 -11.53 -9.68
N GLU A 36 -21.36 -11.72 -9.32
CA GLU A 36 -22.30 -12.59 -10.03
C GLU A 36 -22.61 -12.11 -11.46
N LYS A 37 -22.66 -10.79 -11.68
CA LYS A 37 -22.99 -10.20 -12.99
C LYS A 37 -21.79 -10.14 -13.94
N PHE A 38 -20.58 -10.27 -13.42
CA PHE A 38 -19.34 -10.17 -14.19
C PHE A 38 -18.34 -11.27 -13.78
N PRO A 39 -18.68 -12.56 -13.99
CA PRO A 39 -17.86 -13.69 -13.53
C PRO A 39 -16.48 -13.78 -14.20
N TRP A 40 -16.29 -13.10 -15.34
CA TRP A 40 -14.99 -13.02 -16.02
C TRP A 40 -14.06 -11.96 -15.44
N ARG A 41 -14.52 -11.11 -14.51
CA ARG A 41 -13.65 -10.13 -13.87
C ARG A 41 -12.71 -10.86 -12.91
N PRO A 42 -11.40 -10.58 -12.96
CA PRO A 42 -10.49 -11.09 -11.95
C PRO A 42 -10.96 -10.60 -10.57
N GLN A 43 -11.28 -11.53 -9.68
CA GLN A 43 -11.48 -11.21 -8.27
C GLN A 43 -10.10 -11.09 -7.64
N TYR A 44 -9.70 -9.86 -7.34
CA TYR A 44 -8.52 -9.64 -6.53
C TYR A 44 -8.91 -9.92 -5.07
N ALA A 45 -8.19 -10.85 -4.44
CA ALA A 45 -8.30 -11.00 -3.00
C ALA A 45 -7.98 -9.65 -2.34
N PRO A 46 -8.73 -9.23 -1.30
CA PRO A 46 -8.35 -8.05 -0.56
C PRO A 46 -6.93 -8.22 0.00
N PRO A 47 -6.18 -7.13 0.17
CA PRO A 47 -4.86 -7.21 0.80
C PRO A 47 -4.98 -7.84 2.19
N PRO A 48 -3.94 -8.54 2.65
CA PRO A 48 -3.93 -9.17 3.95
C PRO A 48 -4.12 -8.10 5.03
N PRO A 49 -4.70 -8.47 6.19
CA PRO A 49 -4.74 -7.55 7.31
C PRO A 49 -3.33 -7.10 7.67
N PRO A 50 -3.15 -5.82 8.05
CA PRO A 50 -1.86 -5.29 8.40
C PRO A 50 -1.31 -6.01 9.63
N ALA A 51 0.00 -6.32 9.61
CA ALA A 51 0.72 -6.89 10.74
C ALA A 51 0.76 -5.94 11.95
N LYS A 52 0.73 -4.62 11.70
CA LYS A 52 0.72 -3.60 12.75
C LYS A 52 -0.02 -2.35 12.27
N VAL A 53 -0.65 -1.63 13.21
CA VAL A 53 -1.19 -0.29 12.97
C VAL A 53 -0.59 0.67 13.99
N VAL A 54 0.04 1.76 13.55
CA VAL A 54 0.65 2.81 14.40
C VAL A 54 0.25 4.16 13.85
N ASP A 55 -0.33 5.03 14.68
CA ASP A 55 -0.74 6.38 14.27
C ASP A 55 -1.58 6.41 12.98
N SER A 56 -2.53 5.46 12.86
CA SER A 56 -3.35 5.24 11.66
C SER A 56 -2.58 4.84 10.39
N GLN A 57 -1.31 4.44 10.52
CA GLN A 57 -0.53 3.84 9.45
C GLN A 57 -0.55 2.32 9.56
N HIS A 58 -0.75 1.65 8.43
CA HIS A 58 -0.81 0.20 8.33
C HIS A 58 0.53 -0.35 7.85
N TYR A 59 1.00 -1.42 8.50
CA TYR A 59 2.29 -2.04 8.24
C TYR A 59 2.08 -3.50 7.83
N TRP A 60 2.76 -3.94 6.78
CA TRP A 60 2.72 -5.32 6.30
C TRP A 60 4.11 -5.94 6.34
N THR A 61 4.15 -7.26 6.56
CA THR A 61 5.39 -8.02 6.54
C THR A 61 5.71 -8.42 5.10
N VAL A 62 6.88 -8.00 4.62
CA VAL A 62 7.40 -8.41 3.31
C VAL A 62 7.85 -9.86 3.38
N GLU A 63 7.44 -10.65 2.40
CA GLU A 63 7.84 -12.04 2.25
C GLU A 63 9.07 -12.16 1.34
N ARG A 64 9.04 -11.55 0.15
CA ARG A 64 10.17 -11.53 -0.78
C ARG A 64 10.07 -10.41 -1.82
N PHE A 65 11.20 -10.12 -2.45
CA PHE A 65 11.27 -9.31 -3.66
C PHE A 65 11.16 -10.20 -4.89
N VAL A 66 10.39 -9.77 -5.88
CA VAL A 66 10.18 -10.55 -7.12
C VAL A 66 10.70 -9.86 -8.37
N GLY A 67 11.01 -8.58 -8.29
CA GLY A 67 11.59 -7.84 -9.41
C GLY A 67 11.79 -6.37 -9.09
N TYR A 68 12.32 -5.64 -10.06
CA TYR A 68 12.46 -4.20 -10.00
C TYR A 68 12.24 -3.59 -11.38
N GLU A 69 11.83 -2.33 -11.39
CA GLU A 69 11.66 -1.52 -12.59
C GLU A 69 12.03 -0.06 -12.30
N TYR A 70 12.22 0.73 -13.35
CA TYR A 70 12.30 2.19 -13.23
C TYR A 70 10.96 2.78 -13.69
N ASP A 71 10.31 3.56 -12.83
CA ASP A 71 9.12 4.31 -13.21
C ASP A 71 9.48 5.39 -14.27
N LYS A 72 8.48 5.97 -14.92
CA LYS A 72 8.61 7.05 -15.93
C LYS A 72 9.40 8.26 -15.41
N LYS A 73 9.49 8.43 -14.08
CA LYS A 73 10.27 9.47 -13.40
C LYS A 73 11.71 9.08 -13.09
N GLY A 74 12.17 7.90 -13.55
CA GLY A 74 13.50 7.35 -13.27
C GLY A 74 13.70 6.87 -11.83
N GLN A 75 12.62 6.65 -11.07
CA GLN A 75 12.70 6.15 -9.70
C GLN A 75 12.75 4.63 -9.71
N LEU A 76 13.66 4.04 -8.93
CA LEU A 76 13.73 2.60 -8.75
C LEU A 76 12.53 2.14 -7.92
N VAL A 77 11.74 1.25 -8.50
CA VAL A 77 10.58 0.61 -7.92
C VAL A 77 10.87 -0.89 -7.79
N ILE A 78 10.53 -1.48 -6.66
CA ILE A 78 10.72 -2.89 -6.37
C ILE A 78 9.35 -3.53 -6.22
N HIS A 79 9.17 -4.67 -6.88
CA HIS A 79 7.97 -5.48 -6.75
C HIS A 79 8.12 -6.40 -5.55
N VAL A 80 7.24 -6.22 -4.56
CA VAL A 80 7.24 -6.95 -3.29
C VAL A 80 6.04 -7.88 -3.20
N ILE A 81 6.25 -9.06 -2.63
CA ILE A 81 5.17 -9.95 -2.20
C ILE A 81 5.10 -9.86 -0.67
N TYR A 82 3.90 -9.62 -0.15
CA TYR A 82 3.65 -9.63 1.30
C TYR A 82 3.24 -11.02 1.77
N LYS A 83 3.50 -11.30 3.05
CA LYS A 83 3.15 -12.58 3.65
C LYS A 83 1.65 -12.85 3.54
N GLY A 84 1.28 -13.92 2.83
CA GLY A 84 -0.11 -14.30 2.60
C GLY A 84 -0.83 -13.51 1.50
N TYR A 85 -0.09 -12.74 0.68
CA TYR A 85 -0.64 -12.01 -0.46
C TYR A 85 0.19 -12.29 -1.72
N PRO A 86 -0.29 -13.16 -2.62
CA PRO A 86 0.50 -13.62 -3.75
C PRO A 86 0.67 -12.55 -4.84
N THR A 87 -0.12 -11.49 -4.80
CA THR A 87 -0.08 -10.42 -5.79
C THR A 87 1.09 -9.48 -5.50
N PRO A 88 2.02 -9.27 -6.45
CA PRO A 88 3.10 -8.32 -6.28
C PRO A 88 2.57 -6.90 -6.21
N GLU A 89 3.13 -6.09 -5.32
CA GLU A 89 2.89 -4.65 -5.27
C GLU A 89 4.17 -3.87 -5.59
N SER A 90 4.03 -2.78 -6.33
CA SER A 90 5.13 -1.90 -6.74
C SER A 90 5.40 -0.84 -5.67
N VAL A 91 6.55 -0.91 -5.02
CA VAL A 91 6.93 0.01 -3.93
C VAL A 91 8.25 0.72 -4.27
N PRO A 92 8.38 2.04 -4.08
CA PRO A 92 9.65 2.73 -4.27
C PRO A 92 10.77 2.15 -3.40
N ALA A 93 11.94 1.91 -4.00
CA ALA A 93 13.09 1.33 -3.30
C ALA A 93 13.56 2.21 -2.12
N SER A 94 13.39 3.53 -2.23
CA SER A 94 13.74 4.49 -1.17
C SER A 94 12.97 4.23 0.12
N LEU A 95 11.69 3.86 -0.01
CA LEU A 95 10.82 3.55 1.11
C LEU A 95 11.26 2.25 1.80
N LEU A 96 11.47 1.21 0.99
CA LEU A 96 11.89 -0.11 1.46
C LEU A 96 13.23 -0.06 2.19
N GLN A 97 14.18 0.75 1.72
CA GLN A 97 15.48 0.87 2.36
C GLN A 97 15.40 1.56 3.73
N GLU A 98 14.54 2.59 3.88
CA GLU A 98 14.32 3.26 5.16
C GLU A 98 13.63 2.34 6.18
N ASP A 99 12.71 1.51 5.70
CA ASP A 99 11.79 0.75 6.54
C ASP A 99 12.30 -0.63 6.92
N LEU A 100 12.83 -1.36 5.96
CA LEU A 100 13.40 -2.70 6.18
C LEU A 100 14.83 -2.61 6.74
N GLN A 101 15.46 -1.43 6.70
CA GLN A 101 16.78 -1.16 7.26
C GLN A 101 17.81 -2.28 6.93
N GLY A 102 18.31 -2.97 7.96
CA GLY A 102 19.29 -4.05 7.84
C GLY A 102 18.79 -5.30 7.12
N GLU A 103 17.47 -5.48 6.98
CA GLU A 103 16.87 -6.58 6.23
C GLU A 103 16.81 -6.31 4.74
N TYR A 104 16.80 -5.04 4.31
CA TYR A 104 16.79 -4.70 2.89
C TYR A 104 17.93 -5.36 2.13
N LYS A 105 19.15 -5.33 2.69
CA LYS A 105 20.32 -6.01 2.10
C LYS A 105 20.14 -7.53 2.03
N LYS A 106 19.46 -8.14 3.01
CA LYS A 106 19.17 -9.58 3.00
C LYS A 106 18.18 -9.92 1.89
N PHE A 107 17.13 -9.13 1.71
CA PHE A 107 16.16 -9.32 0.63
C PHE A 107 16.78 -9.12 -0.76
N CYS A 108 17.60 -8.09 -0.95
CA CYS A 108 18.34 -7.90 -2.20
C CYS A 108 19.29 -9.07 -2.49
N ALA A 109 20.00 -9.57 -1.46
CA ALA A 109 20.88 -10.73 -1.61
C ALA A 109 20.10 -12.03 -1.90
N ALA A 110 18.94 -12.23 -1.28
CA ALA A 110 18.06 -13.37 -1.55
C ALA A 110 17.55 -13.32 -3.00
N TYR A 111 17.06 -12.16 -3.43
CA TYR A 111 16.65 -11.94 -4.83
C TYR A 111 17.77 -12.23 -5.82
N ALA A 112 19.00 -11.76 -5.54
CA ALA A 112 20.14 -12.00 -6.41
C ALA A 112 20.53 -13.48 -6.52
N ARG A 113 20.39 -14.24 -5.43
CA ARG A 113 20.59 -15.70 -5.44
C ARG A 113 19.54 -16.42 -6.25
N GLU A 114 18.28 -16.00 -6.16
CA GLU A 114 17.15 -16.65 -6.83
C GLU A 114 17.09 -16.35 -8.33
N THR A 115 17.37 -15.10 -8.71
CA THR A 115 17.14 -14.61 -10.08
C THR A 115 18.42 -14.40 -10.89
N ASN A 116 19.59 -14.55 -10.26
CA ASN A 116 20.89 -14.18 -10.82
C ASN A 116 20.97 -12.70 -11.28
N ASN A 117 20.04 -11.85 -10.82
CA ASN A 117 19.97 -10.42 -11.12
C ASN A 117 20.17 -9.60 -9.84
N THR A 118 20.89 -8.49 -9.93
CA THR A 118 21.14 -7.62 -8.77
C THR A 118 20.28 -6.37 -8.85
N ILE A 119 19.54 -6.06 -7.78
CA ILE A 119 18.81 -4.80 -7.68
C ILE A 119 19.82 -3.65 -7.66
N PRO A 120 19.70 -2.65 -8.55
CA PRO A 120 20.63 -1.55 -8.59
C PRO A 120 20.61 -0.76 -7.28
N GLU A 121 21.79 -0.35 -6.81
CA GLU A 121 21.88 0.49 -5.62
C GLU A 121 21.27 1.87 -5.92
N LEU A 122 20.48 2.40 -4.98
CA LEU A 122 20.01 3.76 -5.09
C LEU A 122 21.21 4.72 -5.12
N PRO A 123 21.27 5.68 -6.05
CA PRO A 123 22.36 6.65 -6.10
C PRO A 123 22.47 7.31 -4.73
N GLY A 124 23.64 7.17 -4.10
CA GLY A 124 23.89 7.61 -2.73
C GLY A 124 23.34 9.02 -2.53
N ALA A 125 22.51 9.18 -1.50
CA ALA A 125 21.82 10.41 -1.17
C ALA A 125 22.79 11.61 -1.19
N ASN A 126 22.84 12.32 -2.33
CA ASN A 126 23.42 13.64 -2.36
C ASN A 126 22.46 14.50 -1.54
N ARG A 127 22.86 14.87 -0.31
CA ARG A 127 22.06 15.49 0.76
C ARG A 127 21.60 16.92 0.43
N ARG A 128 21.20 17.21 -0.81
CA ARG A 128 20.67 18.50 -1.24
C ARG A 128 19.35 18.30 -1.98
N GLY A 129 18.25 18.43 -1.25
CA GLY A 129 16.99 18.89 -1.85
C GLY A 129 15.87 17.88 -2.06
N VAL A 130 15.87 16.71 -1.42
CA VAL A 130 14.69 15.82 -1.50
C VAL A 130 13.59 16.37 -0.58
N LYS A 131 12.58 17.00 -1.20
CA LYS A 131 11.34 17.43 -0.54
C LYS A 131 10.68 16.21 0.11
N LYS A 132 10.35 16.31 1.39
CA LYS A 132 9.64 15.29 2.18
C LYS A 132 8.36 14.87 1.45
N ILE A 133 8.33 13.65 0.90
CA ILE A 133 7.10 13.02 0.40
C ILE A 133 6.45 12.28 1.58
N LYS A 134 5.10 12.27 1.65
CA LYS A 134 4.33 11.67 2.74
C LYS A 134 4.79 10.24 3.03
N LYS A 135 5.11 10.00 4.31
CA LYS A 135 5.56 8.72 4.90
C LYS A 135 4.57 7.59 4.59
N VAL A 136 5.05 6.56 3.90
CA VAL A 136 4.61 5.18 4.17
C VAL A 136 5.81 4.53 4.87
N ARG A 137 5.57 3.81 5.96
CA ARG A 137 6.64 3.05 6.63
C ARG A 137 6.24 1.60 6.76
N LEU A 138 7.11 0.67 6.37
CA LEU A 138 7.05 -0.78 6.60
C LEU A 138 7.77 -1.13 7.91
N ALA A 139 7.38 -2.24 8.54
CA ALA A 139 7.96 -2.69 9.80
C ALA A 139 8.80 -3.95 9.54
N SER A 140 10.05 -3.96 10.00
CA SER A 140 10.85 -5.18 10.16
C SER A 140 10.37 -5.96 11.39
N GLY A 141 10.15 -7.26 11.22
CA GLY A 141 9.75 -8.17 12.30
C GLY A 141 10.96 -8.94 12.83
N SER A 142 11.20 -8.88 14.15
CA SER A 142 12.17 -9.73 14.87
C SER A 142 11.65 -11.14 15.08
#